data_AF-A0A2B7YZT0-F1
#
_entry.id   AF-A0A2B7YZT0-F1
#
_cell.length_a   1.000
_cell.length_b   1.000
_cell.length_c   1.000
_cell.angle_alpha   90.00
_cell.angle_beta   90.00
_cell.angle_gamma   90.00
#
_symmetry.space_group_name_H-M   'P 1'
#
loop_
_entity.id
_entity.type
_entity.pdbx_description
1 polymer ?
#
loop_
_entity_poly.entity_id
_entity_poly.type
_entity_poly.pdbx_seq_one_letter_code
_entity_poly.pdbx_strand_id
1 'polypeptide(L)'
;MLHMVSDWNQQEDFFRFTCGRFVNDEASQLARCYIRFNMNKLADIAARATGATHEVATIDFMRTVLQTPVPQIYAWSSRVDENNPVGAEYTIMEKLSGVPLGVVCVFLKPQDQVKVCMQVANVSKEMIVCGKILSIRESLLF
;
A
#
# COMPACT_ATOMS: atom_id res chain seq x y z
N MET A 1 -32.43 1.30 6.90
CA MET A 1 -32.05 2.63 7.44
C MET A 1 -30.56 2.77 7.16
N LEU A 2 -30.20 3.53 6.13
CA LEU A 2 -28.79 3.78 5.79
C LEU A 2 -28.17 4.49 6.98
N HIS A 3 -27.30 3.81 7.73
CA HIS A 3 -26.40 4.53 8.63
C HIS A 3 -25.58 5.45 7.73
N MET A 4 -25.86 6.75 7.80
CA MET A 4 -24.96 7.76 7.25
C MET A 4 -23.58 7.41 7.78
N VAL A 5 -22.66 7.19 6.86
CA VAL A 5 -21.25 6.98 7.16
C VAL A 5 -20.80 8.17 8.04
N SER A 6 -20.71 7.90 9.33
CA SER A 6 -20.06 8.74 10.33
C SER A 6 -18.66 9.05 9.80
N ASP A 7 -18.17 10.28 9.94
CA ASP A 7 -16.80 10.65 9.57
C ASP A 7 -15.80 9.55 9.97
N TRP A 8 -15.24 8.81 8.99
CA TRP A 8 -14.40 7.63 9.27
C TRP A 8 -13.12 8.02 10.00
N ASN A 9 -12.76 9.31 10.00
CA ASN A 9 -11.64 9.82 10.79
C ASN A 9 -11.88 9.76 12.30
N GLN A 10 -13.12 9.52 12.75
CA GLN A 10 -13.48 9.40 14.17
C GLN A 10 -13.36 7.97 14.71
N GLN A 11 -13.17 6.97 13.85
CA GLN A 11 -13.11 5.58 14.27
C GLN A 11 -11.67 5.15 14.53
N GLU A 12 -11.28 5.15 15.80
CA GLU A 12 -9.89 4.91 16.24
C GLU A 12 -9.35 3.53 15.85
N ASP A 13 -10.22 2.53 15.72
CA ASP A 13 -9.83 1.19 15.30
C ASP A 13 -9.22 1.16 13.89
N PHE A 14 -9.60 2.10 13.02
CA PHE A 14 -8.99 2.22 11.68
C PHE A 14 -7.53 2.67 11.73
N PHE A 15 -7.03 3.19 12.85
CA PHE A 15 -5.63 3.62 12.99
C PHE A 15 -4.76 2.59 13.71
N ARG A 16 -5.37 1.57 14.32
CA ARG A 16 -4.63 0.49 15.01
C ARG A 16 -4.02 -0.50 14.03
N PHE A 17 -2.80 -0.93 14.27
CA PHE A 17 -2.17 -2.02 13.53
C PHE A 17 -2.66 -3.36 14.07
N THR A 18 -3.22 -4.21 13.21
CA THR A 18 -3.80 -5.51 13.60
C THR A 18 -3.15 -6.72 12.92
N CYS A 19 -2.21 -6.51 12.00
CA CYS A 19 -1.64 -7.57 11.16
C CYS A 19 -0.19 -7.93 11.54
N GLY A 20 -0.01 -8.81 12.53
CA GLY A 20 1.29 -9.44 12.83
C GLY A 20 2.01 -8.88 14.07
N ARG A 21 3.24 -9.35 14.29
CA ARG A 21 4.10 -9.02 15.45
C ARG A 21 5.44 -8.47 15.01
N PHE A 22 6.07 -7.66 15.86
CA PHE A 22 7.41 -7.13 15.60
C PHE A 22 8.49 -7.98 16.28
N VAL A 23 9.62 -8.15 15.57
CA VAL A 23 10.74 -8.98 16.03
C VAL A 23 11.49 -8.36 17.23
N ASN A 24 11.46 -7.03 17.38
CA ASN A 24 12.11 -6.32 18.47
C ASN A 24 11.24 -5.16 18.95
N ASP A 25 11.26 -4.85 20.26
CA ASP A 25 10.56 -3.73 20.89
C ASP A 25 9.14 -3.49 20.32
N GLU A 26 8.31 -4.53 20.44
CA GLU A 26 7.00 -4.58 19.79
C GLU A 26 6.09 -3.42 20.19
N ALA A 27 6.11 -3.01 21.46
CA ALA A 27 5.34 -1.87 21.94
C ALA A 27 5.74 -0.57 21.23
N SER A 28 7.03 -0.28 21.13
CA SER A 28 7.50 0.91 20.41
C SER A 28 7.25 0.82 18.91
N GLN A 29 7.40 -0.35 18.30
CA GLN A 29 7.14 -0.52 16.87
C GLN A 29 5.64 -0.38 16.54
N LEU A 30 4.75 -0.94 17.36
CA LEU A 30 3.30 -0.74 17.26
C LEU A 30 2.93 0.74 17.39
N ALA A 31 3.49 1.44 18.39
CA ALA A 31 3.27 2.87 18.56
C ALA A 31 3.75 3.69 17.36
N ARG A 32 4.87 3.31 16.73
CA ARG A 32 5.39 3.95 15.51
C ARG A 32 4.63 3.62 14.24
N CYS A 33 3.88 2.52 14.24
CA CYS A 33 3.00 2.12 13.13
C CYS A 33 1.57 2.64 13.30
N TYR A 34 1.29 3.39 14.37
CA TYR A 34 0.09 4.20 14.46
C TYR A 34 0.27 5.42 13.54
N ILE A 35 -0.38 5.38 12.39
CA ILE A 35 -0.42 6.49 11.44
C ILE A 35 -1.87 6.92 11.32
N ARG A 36 -2.14 8.17 11.73
CA ARG A 36 -3.42 8.83 11.46
C ARG A 36 -3.37 9.41 10.05
N PHE A 37 -4.30 9.01 9.20
CA PHE A 37 -4.43 9.51 7.83
C PHE A 37 -5.90 9.77 7.54
N ASN A 38 -6.19 10.50 6.46
CA ASN A 38 -7.56 10.87 6.14
C ASN A 38 -8.33 9.67 5.56
N MET A 39 -9.13 9.01 6.39
CA MET A 39 -9.93 7.85 6.04
C MET A 39 -10.99 8.16 5.00
N ASN A 40 -11.59 9.35 5.01
CA ASN A 40 -12.58 9.75 4.00
C ASN A 40 -11.94 9.91 2.62
N LYS A 41 -10.73 10.50 2.54
CA LYS A 41 -9.96 10.57 1.29
C LYS A 41 -9.56 9.17 0.82
N LEU A 42 -9.17 8.29 1.75
CA LEU A 42 -8.86 6.92 1.39
C LEU A 42 -10.09 6.18 0.83
N ALA A 43 -11.24 6.34 1.46
CA ALA A 43 -12.52 5.79 1.00
C ALA A 43 -12.87 6.28 -0.40
N ASP A 44 -12.70 7.58 -0.66
CA ASP A 44 -12.91 8.18 -1.97
C ASP A 44 -11.98 7.60 -3.04
N ILE A 45 -10.70 7.41 -2.72
CA ILE A 45 -9.73 6.77 -3.64
C ILE A 45 -10.10 5.32 -3.89
N ALA A 46 -10.47 4.56 -2.84
CA ALA A 46 -10.90 3.18 -2.97
C ALA A 46 -12.16 3.06 -3.84
N ALA A 47 -13.12 3.98 -3.69
CA ALA A 47 -14.31 4.07 -4.53
C ALA A 47 -13.97 4.41 -5.98
N ARG A 48 -13.01 5.31 -6.23
CA ARG A 48 -12.52 5.61 -7.59
C ARG A 48 -11.72 4.46 -8.21
N ALA A 49 -11.11 3.61 -7.39
CA ALA A 49 -10.41 2.41 -7.82
C ALA A 49 -11.35 1.21 -8.08
N THR A 50 -12.67 1.42 -8.20
CA THR A 50 -13.63 0.34 -8.49
C THR A 50 -13.28 -0.33 -9.82
N GLY A 51 -12.96 -1.62 -9.76
CA GLY A 51 -12.51 -2.41 -10.91
C GLY A 51 -10.98 -2.55 -11.03
N ALA A 52 -10.18 -1.80 -10.26
CA ALA A 52 -8.73 -2.02 -10.16
C ALA A 52 -8.40 -3.30 -9.41
N THR A 53 -7.27 -3.93 -9.77
CA THR A 53 -6.68 -4.94 -8.89
C THR A 53 -6.16 -4.27 -7.62
N HIS A 54 -6.05 -5.07 -6.58
CA HIS A 54 -5.54 -4.61 -5.30
C HIS A 54 -4.10 -4.06 -5.36
N GLU A 55 -3.24 -4.58 -6.24
CA GLU A 55 -1.90 -4.03 -6.43
C GLU A 55 -1.94 -2.64 -7.07
N VAL A 56 -2.76 -2.45 -8.10
CA VAL A 56 -2.90 -1.17 -8.82
C VAL A 56 -3.40 -0.08 -7.88
N ALA A 57 -4.44 -0.38 -7.10
CA ALA A 57 -4.98 0.55 -6.12
C ALA A 57 -3.96 0.91 -5.04
N THR A 58 -3.16 -0.06 -4.59
CA THR A 58 -2.11 0.16 -3.59
C THR A 58 -1.01 1.07 -4.13
N ILE A 59 -0.53 0.82 -5.35
CA ILE A 59 0.51 1.65 -5.99
C ILE A 59 0.02 3.08 -6.21
N ASP A 60 -1.23 3.26 -6.66
CA ASP A 60 -1.80 4.60 -6.85
C ASP A 60 -1.92 5.37 -5.52
N PHE A 61 -2.37 4.71 -4.45
CA PHE A 61 -2.43 5.32 -3.12
C PHE A 61 -1.05 5.70 -2.58
N MET A 62 -0.07 4.80 -2.70
CA MET A 62 1.31 5.07 -2.29
C MET A 62 1.86 6.31 -3.00
N ARG A 63 1.63 6.42 -4.30
CA ARG A 63 2.12 7.55 -5.10
C ARG A 63 1.37 8.85 -4.81
N THR A 64 0.03 8.82 -4.74
CA THR A 64 -0.80 10.03 -4.69
C THR A 64 -1.05 10.55 -3.27
N VAL A 65 -1.16 9.65 -2.29
CA VAL A 65 -1.46 10.00 -0.90
C VAL A 65 -0.21 10.01 -0.04
N LEU A 66 0.57 8.92 -0.08
CA LEU A 66 1.78 8.80 0.73
C LEU A 66 2.98 9.53 0.12
N GLN A 67 2.88 9.91 -1.17
CA GLN A 67 3.98 10.55 -1.93
C GLN A 67 5.24 9.67 -1.96
N THR A 68 5.07 8.36 -1.85
CA THR A 68 6.15 7.38 -1.92
C THR A 68 6.62 7.24 -3.38
N PRO A 69 7.94 7.22 -3.64
CA PRO A 69 8.49 7.01 -4.97
C PRO A 69 8.36 5.54 -5.39
N VAL A 70 7.16 5.13 -5.80
CA VAL A 70 6.84 3.82 -6.39
C VAL A 70 6.73 3.92 -7.92
N PRO A 71 6.83 2.84 -8.73
CA PRO A 71 6.69 2.91 -10.19
C PRO A 71 5.37 3.55 -10.67
N GLN A 72 5.39 4.24 -11.81
CA GLN A 72 4.17 4.74 -12.43
C GLN A 72 3.43 3.61 -13.15
N ILE A 73 2.12 3.51 -12.99
CA ILE A 73 1.28 2.59 -13.77
C ILE A 73 0.88 3.30 -15.08
N TYR A 74 1.16 2.68 -16.22
CA TYR A 74 0.81 3.19 -17.53
C TYR A 74 -0.52 2.62 -18.03
N ALA A 75 -0.77 1.33 -17.78
CA ALA A 75 -2.00 0.65 -18.16
C ALA A 75 -2.20 -0.58 -17.27
N TRP A 76 -3.44 -0.99 -17.08
CA TRP A 76 -3.78 -2.23 -16.38
C TRP A 76 -5.15 -2.74 -16.83
N SER A 77 -5.37 -4.03 -16.71
CA SER A 77 -6.70 -4.65 -16.79
C SER A 77 -6.78 -5.79 -15.79
N SER A 78 -7.84 -5.79 -14.99
CA SER A 78 -8.22 -6.86 -14.07
C SER A 78 -9.24 -7.82 -14.68
N ARG A 79 -9.73 -7.53 -15.90
CA ARG A 79 -10.81 -8.27 -16.55
C ARG A 79 -10.31 -9.02 -17.75
N VAL A 80 -10.80 -10.24 -17.90
CA VAL A 80 -10.61 -11.06 -19.09
C VAL A 80 -11.96 -11.10 -19.82
N ASP A 81 -12.24 -10.02 -20.56
CA ASP A 81 -13.45 -9.86 -21.36
C ASP A 81 -13.12 -9.45 -22.81
N GLU A 82 -14.14 -9.28 -23.65
CA GLU A 82 -13.99 -8.93 -25.07
C GLU A 82 -13.24 -7.60 -25.32
N ASN A 83 -13.18 -6.70 -24.31
CA ASN A 83 -12.46 -5.45 -24.39
C ASN A 83 -10.98 -5.60 -23.99
N ASN A 84 -10.56 -6.79 -23.56
CA ASN A 84 -9.17 -7.11 -23.25
C ASN A 84 -8.58 -8.08 -24.30
N PRO A 85 -7.95 -7.57 -25.38
CA PRO A 85 -7.37 -8.42 -26.42
C PRO A 85 -6.16 -9.23 -25.94
N VAL A 86 -5.60 -8.92 -24.76
CA VAL A 86 -4.49 -9.69 -24.16
C VAL A 86 -5.00 -11.03 -23.64
N GLY A 87 -6.30 -11.16 -23.35
CA GLY A 87 -6.91 -12.40 -22.85
C GLY A 87 -6.45 -12.80 -21.44
N ALA A 88 -5.80 -11.90 -20.71
CA ALA A 88 -5.30 -12.13 -19.36
C ALA A 88 -5.26 -10.82 -18.56
N GLU A 89 -5.23 -10.93 -17.24
CA GLU A 89 -4.92 -9.80 -16.36
C GLU A 89 -3.52 -9.27 -16.64
N TYR A 90 -3.37 -7.95 -16.64
CA TYR A 90 -2.07 -7.32 -16.86
C TYR A 90 -1.93 -6.00 -16.12
N THR A 91 -0.69 -5.64 -15.82
CA THR A 91 -0.29 -4.30 -15.39
C THR A 91 0.99 -3.92 -16.10
N ILE A 92 1.00 -2.77 -16.76
CA ILE A 92 2.14 -2.17 -17.42
C ILE A 92 2.57 -0.99 -16.56
N MET A 93 3.82 -1.01 -16.12
CA MET A 93 4.37 -0.01 -15.21
C MET A 93 5.77 0.45 -15.63
N GLU A 94 6.20 1.57 -15.05
CA GLU A 94 7.54 2.13 -15.20
C GLU A 94 8.63 1.11 -14.88
N LYS A 95 9.61 0.99 -15.78
CA LYS A 95 10.82 0.20 -15.51
C LYS A 95 11.78 1.03 -14.68
N LEU A 96 11.96 0.66 -13.42
CA LEU A 96 12.94 1.30 -12.55
C LEU A 96 14.36 0.95 -12.98
N SER A 97 15.23 1.96 -13.10
CA SER A 97 16.66 1.76 -13.24
C SER A 97 17.28 1.38 -11.90
N GLY A 98 17.91 0.21 -11.83
CA GLY A 98 18.58 -0.23 -10.60
C GLY A 98 18.93 -1.71 -10.63
N VAL A 99 19.54 -2.18 -9.55
CA VAL A 99 19.86 -3.59 -9.32
C VAL A 99 19.05 -4.05 -8.12
N PRO A 100 18.38 -5.24 -8.16
CA PRO A 100 17.63 -5.75 -7.02
C PRO A 100 18.50 -5.84 -5.78
N LEU A 101 17.98 -5.39 -4.63
CA LEU A 101 18.75 -5.35 -3.39
C LEU A 101 19.32 -6.73 -3.02
N GLY A 102 18.56 -7.81 -3.23
CA GLY A 102 19.03 -9.18 -2.95
C GLY A 102 20.31 -9.58 -3.70
N VAL A 103 20.60 -8.96 -4.85
CA VAL A 103 21.82 -9.20 -5.63
C VAL A 103 23.02 -8.48 -5.02
N VAL A 104 22.82 -7.28 -4.47
CA VAL A 104 23.92 -6.42 -4.00
C VAL A 104 24.09 -6.40 -2.48
N CYS A 105 23.09 -6.85 -1.71
CA CYS A 105 23.01 -6.71 -0.25
C CYS A 105 24.25 -7.27 0.48
N VAL A 106 24.74 -8.44 0.04
CA VAL A 106 25.94 -9.10 0.58
C VAL A 106 27.24 -8.35 0.28
N PHE A 107 27.26 -7.49 -0.73
CA PHE A 107 28.43 -6.72 -1.15
C PHE A 107 28.42 -5.28 -0.60
N LEU A 108 27.33 -4.86 0.06
CA LEU A 108 27.24 -3.55 0.68
C LEU A 108 28.15 -3.47 1.90
N LYS A 109 28.83 -2.32 2.07
CA LYS A 109 29.56 -2.02 3.29
C LYS A 109 28.59 -1.87 4.47
N PRO A 110 29.01 -2.13 5.71
CA PRO A 110 28.12 -2.05 6.88
C PRO A 110 27.37 -0.72 7.01
N GLN A 111 28.03 0.40 6.71
CA GLN A 111 27.40 1.73 6.76
C GLN A 111 26.26 1.88 5.73
N ASP A 112 26.42 1.32 4.54
CA ASP A 112 25.42 1.40 3.49
C ASP A 112 24.30 0.38 3.71
N GLN A 113 24.60 -0.80 4.29
CA GLN A 113 23.59 -1.73 4.77
C GLN A 113 22.65 -1.08 5.78
N VAL A 114 23.19 -0.32 6.74
CA VAL A 114 22.37 0.40 7.74
C VAL A 114 21.47 1.43 7.06
N LYS A 115 21.98 2.22 6.10
CA LYS A 115 21.16 3.19 5.35
C LYS A 115 20.02 2.50 4.60
N VAL A 116 20.32 1.41 3.90
CA VAL A 116 19.32 0.63 3.16
C VAL A 116 18.29 0.02 4.10
N CYS A 117 18.71 -0.54 5.24
CA CYS A 117 17.79 -1.06 6.27
C CYS A 117 16.85 0.02 6.79
N MET A 118 17.34 1.24 7.02
CA MET A 118 16.48 2.36 7.42
C MET A 118 15.49 2.76 6.32
N GLN A 119 15.91 2.78 5.05
CA GLN A 119 15.02 3.06 3.92
C GLN A 119 13.94 1.98 3.79
N VAL A 120 14.31 0.70 3.84
CA VAL A 120 13.36 -0.43 3.82
C VAL A 120 12.39 -0.33 4.97
N ALA A 121 12.85 -0.08 6.19
CA ALA A 121 11.99 0.07 7.35
C ALA A 121 10.98 1.23 7.23
N ASN A 122 11.34 2.30 6.51
CA ASN A 122 10.40 3.40 6.25
C ASN A 122 9.34 3.01 5.22
N VAL A 123 9.73 2.40 4.10
CA VAL A 123 8.77 1.88 3.10
C VAL A 123 7.86 0.81 3.72
N SER A 124 8.37 -0.03 4.62
CA SER A 124 7.55 -1.01 5.34
C SER A 124 6.47 -0.36 6.20
N LYS A 125 6.72 0.79 6.82
CA LYS A 125 5.68 1.53 7.58
C LYS A 125 4.59 2.08 6.67
N GLU A 126 4.95 2.56 5.49
CA GLU A 126 3.99 3.03 4.48
C GLU A 126 3.14 1.86 3.94
N MET A 127 3.76 0.70 3.75
CA MET A 127 3.07 -0.54 3.35
C MET A 127 2.04 -1.01 4.37
N ILE A 128 2.33 -0.85 5.67
CA ILE A 128 1.39 -1.15 6.74
C ILE A 128 0.09 -0.33 6.61
N VAL A 129 0.19 0.93 6.18
CA VAL A 129 -0.99 1.79 5.92
C VAL A 129 -1.79 1.24 4.74
N CYS A 130 -1.09 0.83 3.68
CA CYS A 130 -1.71 0.29 2.47
C CYS A 130 -2.45 -1.03 2.70
N GLY A 131 -2.00 -1.86 3.65
CA GLY A 131 -2.72 -3.08 4.04
C GLY A 131 -4.17 -2.85 4.46
N LYS A 132 -4.52 -1.63 4.91
CA LYS A 132 -5.91 -1.28 5.27
C LYS A 132 -6.80 -1.02 4.05
N ILE A 133 -6.23 -0.67 2.89
CA ILE A 133 -6.96 -0.52 1.62
C ILE A 133 -7.55 -1.86 1.20
N LEU A 134 -6.76 -2.93 1.36
CA LEU A 134 -7.17 -4.30 1.08
C LEU A 134 -8.38 -4.70 1.93
N SER A 135 -8.36 -4.34 3.23
CA SER A 135 -9.43 -4.65 4.19
C SER A 135 -10.71 -3.82 3.95
N ILE A 136 -10.60 -2.58 3.45
CA ILE A 136 -11.77 -1.74 3.11
C ILE A 136 -12.50 -2.28 1.87
N ARG A 137 -11.79 -2.81 0.85
CA ARG A 137 -12.45 -3.41 -0.32
C ARG A 137 -13.30 -4.63 0.06
N GLU A 138 -12.84 -5.46 0.99
CA GLU A 138 -13.64 -6.57 1.53
C GLU A 138 -14.87 -6.08 2.29
N SER A 139 -14.76 -4.97 3.03
CA SER A 139 -15.87 -4.38 3.80
C SER A 139 -16.91 -3.63 2.95
N LEU A 140 -16.55 -3.18 1.75
CA LEU A 140 -17.45 -2.49 0.80
C LEU A 140 -18.13 -3.45 -0.21
N LEU A 141 -17.76 -4.73 -0.20
CA LEU A 141 -18.39 -5.79 -1.00
C LEU A 141 -19.48 -6.56 -0.23
N PHE A 142 -19.88 -6.09 0.96
CA PHE A 142 -21.01 -6.58 1.75
C PHE A 142 -22.03 -5.46 2.02
#